data_AF-A0A950KD88-F1
#
_entry.id   AF-A0A950KD88-F1
#
_cell.length_a   1.000
_cell.length_b   1.000
_cell.length_c   1.000
_cell.angle_alpha   90.00
_cell.angle_beta   90.00
_cell.angle_gamma   90.00
#
_symmetry.space_group_name_H-M   'P 1'
#
loop_
_entity.id
_entity.type
_entity.pdbx_description
1 polymer ?
#
loop_
_entity_poly.entity_id
_entity_poly.type
_entity_poly.pdbx_seq_one_letter_code
_entity_poly.pdbx_strand_id
1 'polypeptide(L)'
;MPTAQGGREAQRRPCRLVFEAWTAKEHLDQWCAPHGFTIPWSEGDLRPGGAWRCCLRSPEGVEYRLGGTYREIVQDELLVFTPPDRIGAFFHDLGRNLTSRGVRSGQ
;
A
#
# COMPACT_ATOMS: atom_id res chain seq x y z
N MET A 1 20.59 20.17 -38.84
CA MET A 1 20.02 18.97 -38.19
C MET A 1 21.08 18.33 -37.32
N PRO A 2 21.08 18.48 -35.99
CA PRO A 2 21.90 17.67 -35.11
C PRO A 2 21.05 16.60 -34.41
N THR A 3 21.45 15.34 -34.55
CA THR A 3 20.92 14.19 -33.80
C THR A 3 21.54 14.18 -32.40
N ALA A 4 20.78 14.61 -31.39
CA ALA A 4 21.16 14.44 -29.99
C ALA A 4 20.38 13.24 -29.41
N GLN A 5 21.00 12.05 -29.46
CA GLN A 5 20.66 10.96 -28.56
C GLN A 5 21.22 11.32 -27.18
N GLY A 6 20.44 12.07 -26.40
CA GLY A 6 20.68 12.29 -24.97
C GLY A 6 20.35 11.02 -24.19
N GLY A 7 21.34 10.51 -23.46
CA GLY A 7 21.22 9.33 -22.62
C GLY A 7 20.07 9.45 -21.62
N ARG A 8 19.26 8.38 -21.53
CA ARG A 8 18.27 8.17 -20.46
C ARG A 8 18.99 7.74 -19.18
N GLU A 9 19.91 8.56 -18.69
CA GLU A 9 20.76 8.22 -17.55
C GLU A 9 20.40 9.14 -16.38
N ALA A 10 20.04 8.53 -15.25
CA ALA A 10 19.96 9.16 -13.91
C ALA A 10 18.67 9.85 -13.40
N GLN A 11 17.46 9.46 -13.83
CA GLN A 11 16.20 9.77 -13.09
C GLN A 11 15.58 8.52 -12.42
N ARG A 12 16.35 7.46 -12.15
CA ARG A 12 15.83 6.19 -11.56
C ARG A 12 15.68 6.19 -10.04
N ARG A 13 16.04 7.28 -9.34
CA ARG A 13 15.99 7.37 -7.86
C ARG A 13 14.59 7.36 -7.23
N PRO A 14 13.50 7.89 -7.85
CA PRO A 14 12.17 7.79 -7.27
C PRO A 14 11.63 6.36 -7.26
N CYS A 15 11.92 5.58 -8.30
CA CYS A 15 11.33 4.25 -8.48
C CYS A 15 11.79 3.28 -7.38
N ARG A 16 13.07 3.35 -6.98
CA ARG A 16 13.58 2.61 -5.83
C ARG A 16 12.88 2.97 -4.53
N LEU A 17 12.72 4.26 -4.24
CA LEU A 17 12.04 4.71 -3.02
C LEU A 17 10.56 4.31 -3.00
N VAL A 18 9.89 4.37 -4.15
CA VAL A 18 8.52 3.87 -4.29
C VAL A 18 8.50 2.36 -4.04
N PHE A 19 9.42 1.60 -4.64
CA PHE A 19 9.51 0.16 -4.42
C PHE A 19 9.74 -0.20 -2.94
N GLU A 20 10.68 0.47 -2.28
CA GLU A 20 10.92 0.33 -0.84
C GLU A 20 9.67 0.69 -0.03
N ALA A 21 8.96 1.76 -0.41
CA ALA A 21 7.72 2.17 0.27
C ALA A 21 6.61 1.10 0.24
N TRP A 22 6.54 0.31 -0.83
CA TRP A 22 5.56 -0.76 -0.98
C TRP A 22 5.98 -2.11 -0.38
N THR A 23 7.27 -2.29 -0.09
CA THR A 23 7.82 -3.59 0.32
C THR A 23 8.34 -3.61 1.75
N ALA A 24 8.73 -2.47 2.31
CA ALA A 24 9.13 -2.35 3.70
C ALA A 24 7.94 -2.00 4.60
N LYS A 25 7.82 -2.74 5.70
CA LYS A 25 6.77 -2.55 6.71
C LYS A 25 6.77 -1.13 7.27
N GLU A 26 7.96 -0.60 7.54
CA GLU A 26 8.18 0.70 8.19
C GLU A 26 7.62 1.86 7.36
N HIS A 27 7.59 1.66 6.04
CA HIS A 27 7.02 2.64 5.12
C HIS A 27 5.52 2.43 4.96
N LEU A 28 5.05 1.20 4.80
CA LEU A 28 3.62 0.89 4.65
C LEU A 28 2.77 1.52 5.76
N ASP A 29 3.24 1.48 7.01
CA ASP A 29 2.53 2.09 8.15
C ASP A 29 2.37 3.60 8.02
N GLN A 30 3.34 4.29 7.42
CA GLN A 30 3.35 5.75 7.30
C GLN A 30 2.54 6.27 6.11
N TRP A 31 2.44 5.48 5.03
CA TRP A 31 1.87 5.98 3.77
C TRP A 31 0.61 5.22 3.32
N CYS A 32 0.50 3.92 3.61
CA CYS A 32 -0.60 3.05 3.16
C CYS A 32 -1.73 2.92 4.19
N ALA A 33 -1.42 3.09 5.49
CA ALA A 33 -2.43 3.02 6.54
C ALA A 33 -3.36 4.25 6.48
N PRO A 34 -4.69 4.06 6.48
CA PRO A 34 -5.62 5.19 6.64
C PRO A 34 -5.35 5.93 7.97
N HIS A 35 -5.70 7.22 8.03
CA HIS A 35 -5.48 8.02 9.23
C HIS A 35 -6.09 7.38 10.49
N GLY A 36 -5.25 7.18 11.52
CA GLY A 36 -5.62 6.55 12.78
C GLY A 36 -5.51 5.01 12.79
N PHE A 37 -5.29 4.39 11.64
CA PHE A 37 -4.95 2.97 11.57
C PHE A 37 -3.45 2.78 11.72
N THR A 38 -3.06 1.58 12.11
CA THR A 38 -1.66 1.13 12.16
C THR A 38 -1.51 -0.19 11.42
N ILE A 39 -0.31 -0.50 10.94
CA ILE A 39 0.03 -1.79 10.34
C ILE A 39 0.94 -2.53 11.30
N PRO A 40 0.42 -3.26 12.32
CA PRO A 40 1.26 -3.98 13.27
C PRO A 40 2.16 -5.04 12.62
N TRP A 41 1.73 -5.60 11.48
CA TRP A 41 2.44 -6.67 10.79
C TRP A 41 2.22 -6.63 9.28
N SER A 42 3.28 -6.89 8.52
CA SER A 42 3.21 -7.10 7.07
C SER A 42 4.35 -8.01 6.62
N GLU A 43 4.05 -8.92 5.71
CA GLU A 43 5.01 -9.83 5.10
C GLU A 43 4.74 -9.92 3.59
N GLY A 44 5.80 -10.03 2.80
CA GLY A 44 5.70 -10.19 1.36
C GLY A 44 6.79 -11.13 0.85
N ASP A 45 6.38 -12.16 0.11
CA ASP A 45 7.30 -12.99 -0.66
C ASP A 45 7.53 -12.31 -2.02
N LEU A 46 8.58 -11.49 -2.11
CA LEU A 46 8.88 -10.63 -3.27
C LEU A 46 9.38 -11.42 -4.49
N ARG A 47 8.51 -12.26 -5.05
CA ARG A 47 8.67 -12.92 -6.35
C ARG A 47 7.33 -12.98 -7.09
N PRO A 48 7.34 -13.08 -8.43
CA PRO A 48 6.13 -13.42 -9.18
C PRO A 48 5.47 -14.70 -8.62
N GLY A 49 4.18 -14.62 -8.32
CA GLY A 49 3.40 -15.69 -7.66
C GLY A 49 3.53 -15.75 -6.14
N GLY A 50 4.39 -14.94 -5.53
CA GLY A 50 4.55 -14.85 -4.08
C GLY A 50 3.36 -14.15 -3.43
N ALA A 51 3.03 -14.55 -2.19
CA ALA A 51 1.94 -13.94 -1.45
C ALA A 51 2.40 -12.70 -0.69
N TRP A 52 1.54 -11.70 -0.61
CA TRP A 52 1.67 -10.57 0.31
C TRP A 52 0.54 -10.62 1.33
N ARG A 53 0.86 -10.27 2.57
CA ARG A 53 -0.08 -10.28 3.70
C ARG A 53 0.21 -9.10 4.61
N CYS A 54 -0.82 -8.41 5.07
CA CYS A 54 -0.70 -7.37 6.08
C CYS A 54 -1.86 -7.41 7.06
N CYS A 55 -1.64 -6.84 8.23
CA CYS A 55 -2.66 -6.62 9.23
C CYS A 55 -2.81 -5.11 9.40
N LEU A 56 -4.00 -4.57 9.17
CA LEU A 56 -4.37 -3.21 9.57
C LEU A 56 -5.10 -3.28 10.89
N ARG A 57 -4.77 -2.40 11.83
CA ARG A 57 -5.45 -2.26 13.11
C ARG A 57 -6.09 -0.88 13.19
N SER A 58 -7.40 -0.83 13.50
CA SER A 58 -8.13 0.41 13.70
C SER A 58 -7.77 1.08 15.04
N PRO A 59 -8.10 2.38 15.24
CA PRO A 59 -7.94 3.04 16.54
C PRO A 59 -8.65 2.32 17.69
N GLU A 60 -9.75 1.64 17.39
CA GLU A 60 -10.57 0.87 18.33
C GLU A 60 -10.02 -0.54 18.59
N GLY A 61 -8.90 -0.90 17.95
CA GLY A 61 -8.21 -2.18 18.12
C GLY A 61 -8.71 -3.29 17.21
N VAL A 62 -9.62 -3.03 16.25
CA VAL A 62 -10.11 -4.04 15.32
C VAL A 62 -9.03 -4.36 14.29
N GLU A 63 -8.75 -5.65 14.09
CA GLU A 63 -7.73 -6.12 13.15
C GLU A 63 -8.34 -6.64 11.84
N TYR A 64 -7.81 -6.14 10.73
CA TYR A 64 -8.15 -6.50 9.37
C TYR A 64 -6.94 -7.17 8.71
N ARG A 65 -7.03 -8.48 8.49
CA ARG A 65 -6.02 -9.23 7.75
C ARG A 65 -6.32 -9.15 6.27
N LEU A 66 -5.42 -8.51 5.52
CA LEU A 66 -5.50 -8.36 4.08
C LEU A 66 -4.39 -9.20 3.45
N GLY A 67 -4.63 -9.70 2.25
CA GLY A 67 -3.59 -10.37 1.49
C GLY A 67 -3.93 -10.53 0.02
N GLY A 68 -2.91 -10.91 -0.74
CA GLY A 68 -3.01 -11.13 -2.16
C GLY A 68 -1.72 -11.73 -2.71
N THR A 69 -1.50 -11.54 -4.01
CA THR A 69 -0.39 -12.17 -4.72
C THR A 69 0.34 -11.14 -5.58
N TYR A 70 1.67 -11.16 -5.55
CA TYR A 70 2.52 -10.43 -6.50
C TYR A 70 2.45 -11.13 -7.86
N ARG A 71 2.15 -10.38 -8.91
CA ARG A 71 2.06 -10.90 -10.28
C ARG A 71 3.37 -10.70 -11.05
N GLU A 72 3.94 -9.50 -10.94
CA GLU A 72 5.16 -9.13 -11.64
C GLU A 72 6.00 -8.26 -10.73
N ILE A 73 7.32 -8.50 -10.73
CA ILE A 73 8.28 -7.75 -9.94
C ILE A 73 9.51 -7.51 -10.80
N VAL A 74 9.83 -6.24 -11.02
CA VAL A 74 11.14 -5.80 -11.50
C VAL A 74 11.68 -4.88 -10.42
N GLN A 75 12.73 -5.32 -9.74
CA GLN A 75 13.29 -4.60 -8.60
C GLN A 75 13.56 -3.14 -8.98
N ASP A 76 13.08 -2.22 -8.14
CA ASP A 76 13.23 -0.77 -8.30
C ASP A 76 12.61 -0.17 -9.58
N GLU A 77 11.79 -0.94 -10.32
CA GLU A 77 11.19 -0.50 -11.60
C GLU A 77 9.68 -0.78 -11.68
N LEU A 78 9.21 -1.94 -11.22
CA LEU A 78 7.82 -2.37 -11.36
C LEU A 78 7.39 -3.30 -10.22
N LEU A 79 6.21 -3.03 -9.66
CA LEU A 79 5.55 -3.90 -8.70
C LEU A 79 4.07 -4.04 -9.06
N VAL A 80 3.65 -5.23 -9.47
CA VAL A 80 2.24 -5.54 -9.79
C VAL A 80 1.74 -6.57 -8.78
N PHE A 81 0.63 -6.30 -8.12
CA PHE A 81 0.02 -7.20 -7.15
C PHE A 81 -1.52 -7.16 -7.25
N THR A 82 -2.18 -8.23 -6.79
CA THR A 82 -3.64 -8.28 -6.74
C THR A 82 -4.18 -7.42 -5.60
N PRO A 83 -5.40 -6.88 -5.72
CA PRO A 83 -6.07 -6.27 -4.57
C PRO A 83 -6.30 -7.31 -3.44
N PRO A 84 -6.53 -6.85 -2.20
CA PRO A 84 -6.92 -7.71 -1.09
C PRO A 84 -8.06 -8.66 -1.47
N ASP A 85 -7.89 -9.95 -1.21
CA ASP A 85 -8.92 -10.97 -1.39
C ASP A 85 -10.18 -10.70 -0.53
N ARG A 86 -9.99 -10.09 0.64
CA ARG A 86 -11.07 -9.75 1.60
C ARG A 86 -11.32 -8.26 1.77
N ILE A 87 -11.31 -7.50 0.67
CA ILE A 87 -11.50 -6.05 0.72
C ILE A 87 -12.89 -5.63 1.22
N GLY A 88 -13.91 -6.47 1.03
CA GLY A 88 -15.30 -6.16 1.39
C GLY A 88 -15.52 -5.92 2.88
N ALA A 89 -14.87 -6.71 3.75
CA ALA A 89 -14.97 -6.55 5.20
C ALA A 89 -14.32 -5.23 5.67
N PHE A 90 -13.21 -4.83 5.04
CA PHE A 90 -12.52 -3.58 5.32
C PHE A 90 -13.35 -2.35 4.91
N PHE A 91 -13.87 -2.31 3.68
CA PHE A 91 -14.68 -1.17 3.22
C PHE A 91 -16.04 -1.07 3.91
N HIS A 92 -16.67 -2.20 4.24
CA HIS A 92 -17.93 -2.21 4.98
C HIS A 92 -17.78 -1.54 6.36
N ASP A 93 -16.72 -1.83 7.09
CA ASP A 93 -16.49 -1.23 8.40
C ASP A 93 -15.96 0.21 8.33
N LEU A 94 -15.13 0.54 7.33
CA LEU A 94 -14.72 1.93 7.10
C LEU A 94 -15.89 2.84 6.71
N GLY A 95 -16.84 2.35 5.90
CA GLY A 95 -18.05 3.08 5.53
C GLY A 95 -18.92 3.46 6.74
N ARG A 96 -18.87 2.66 7.82
CA ARG A 96 -19.57 2.95 9.09
C ARG A 96 -18.81 3.93 10.00
N ASN A 97 -17.47 3.93 9.97
CA ASN A 97 -16.65 4.78 10.84
C ASN A 97 -16.34 6.17 10.25
N LEU A 98 -16.33 6.33 8.92
CA LEU A 98 -16.17 7.65 8.29
C LEU A 98 -17.46 8.49 8.32
N THR A 99 -18.63 7.83 8.36
CA THR A 99 -19.93 8.51 8.51
C THR A 99 -20.22 8.96 9.95
N SER A 100 -19.55 8.38 10.96
CA SER A 100 -19.77 8.76 12.37
C SER A 100 -18.98 9.99 12.83
N ARG A 101 -18.04 10.52 12.02
CA ARG A 101 -17.21 11.68 12.36
C ARG A 101 -17.47 12.97 11.56
N GLY A 102 -18.59 13.07 10.85
CA GLY A 102 -18.82 14.22 9.98
C GLY A 102 -20.26 14.66 9.75
N VAL A 103 -21.09 14.82 10.79
CA VAL A 103 -22.08 15.92 10.88
C VAL A 103 -22.35 16.21 12.37
N ARG A 104 -21.59 17.14 12.95
CA ARG A 104 -22.13 18.08 13.94
C ARG A 104 -21.92 19.48 13.38
N SER A 105 -22.81 19.88 12.49
CA SER A 105 -23.23 21.29 12.39
C SER A 105 -24.32 21.42 13.44
N GLY A 106 -24.13 22.16 14.52
CA GLY A 106 -24.05 23.61 14.46
C GLY A 106 -25.42 24.10 14.92
N GLN A 107 -25.45 24.54 16.16
CA GLN A 107 -26.58 25.10 16.91
C GLN A 107 -27.29 26.24 16.18
#